data_AF-A0A7S2LBD4-F1
#
_entry.id   AF-A0A7S2LBD4-F1
#
_cell.length_a   1.000
_cell.length_b   1.000
_cell.length_c   1.000
_cell.angle_alpha   90.00
_cell.angle_beta   90.00
_cell.angle_gamma   90.00
#
_symmetry.space_group_name_H-M   'P 1'
#
loop_
_entity.id
_entity.type
_entity.pdbx_description
1 polymer ?
#
loop_
_entity_poly.entity_id
_entity_poly.type
_entity_poly.pdbx_seq_one_letter_code
_entity_poly.pdbx_strand_id
1 'polypeptide(L)'
;RSAARQKRAQQQRERVRLMKETFAKYDTDKSGMLEPDQVKDLLKDLNEGVEPEEDEVSYVIMFSEGEGGDGKIDMKELQYALQAWGTYQQERSGMQAALEEFDKSGDGKLQKDELAAFLTKLNDGLQVSDDEVDLVMAHADDGEGVISSAADLLRATSYWYVYRPEDCAEEEEAPAEAPATQAAEPKKEEEAPAEAPATQAAEPKTDPAAPAAPAAPTPKSSVC
;
A
#
# COMPACT_ATOMS: atom_id res chain seq x y z
N ARG A 1 1.32 15.48 -34.26
CA ARG A 1 2.13 15.72 -33.04
C ARG A 1 1.75 17.02 -32.30
N SER A 2 1.27 18.08 -32.96
CA SER A 2 0.86 19.36 -32.31
C SER A 2 -0.44 19.27 -31.49
N ALA A 3 -1.49 18.62 -32.01
CA ALA A 3 -2.80 18.56 -31.35
C ALA A 3 -2.78 17.83 -29.99
N ALA A 4 -2.07 16.70 -29.87
CA ALA A 4 -1.92 15.99 -28.60
C ALA A 4 -1.15 16.82 -27.55
N ARG A 5 -0.13 17.59 -28.00
CA ARG A 5 0.62 18.51 -27.13
C ARG A 5 -0.24 19.68 -26.68
N GLN A 6 -1.05 20.25 -27.57
CA GLN A 6 -2.02 21.30 -27.24
C GLN A 6 -3.09 20.81 -26.28
N LYS A 7 -3.66 19.62 -26.51
CA LYS A 7 -4.65 19.00 -25.62
C LYS A 7 -4.09 18.79 -24.21
N ARG A 8 -2.89 18.21 -24.09
CA ARG A 8 -2.21 18.04 -22.78
C ARG A 8 -1.94 19.38 -22.09
N ALA A 9 -1.50 20.40 -22.83
CA ALA A 9 -1.26 21.73 -22.27
C ALA A 9 -2.56 22.41 -21.78
N GLN A 10 -3.66 22.24 -22.51
CA GLN A 10 -4.97 22.76 -22.10
C GLN A 10 -5.46 22.05 -20.84
N GLN A 11 -5.42 20.71 -20.81
CA GLN A 11 -5.79 19.92 -19.63
C GLN A 11 -4.96 20.31 -18.40
N GLN A 12 -3.65 20.51 -18.57
CA GLN A 12 -2.78 20.98 -17.50
C GLN A 12 -3.17 22.37 -17.00
N ARG A 13 -3.50 23.31 -17.89
CA ARG A 13 -3.96 24.66 -17.50
C ARG A 13 -5.27 24.63 -16.75
N GLU A 14 -6.23 23.83 -17.23
CA GLU A 14 -7.54 23.65 -16.56
C GLU A 14 -7.36 23.01 -15.19
N ARG A 15 -6.50 21.99 -15.07
CA ARG A 15 -6.17 21.35 -13.80
C ARG A 15 -5.57 22.32 -12.80
N VAL A 16 -4.56 23.10 -13.22
CA VAL A 16 -3.93 24.12 -12.36
C VAL A 16 -4.93 25.21 -11.96
N ARG A 17 -5.82 25.61 -12.87
CA ARG A 17 -6.86 26.59 -12.58
C ARG A 17 -7.82 26.07 -11.52
N LEU A 18 -8.35 24.86 -11.71
CA LEU A 18 -9.28 24.25 -10.77
C LEU A 18 -8.62 24.10 -9.39
N MET A 19 -7.37 23.63 -9.36
CA MET A 19 -6.61 23.50 -8.11
C MET A 19 -6.54 24.84 -7.36
N LYS A 20 -6.29 25.96 -8.07
CA LYS A 20 -6.20 27.28 -7.45
C LYS A 20 -7.54 27.77 -6.93
N GLU A 21 -8.61 27.53 -7.69
CA GLU A 21 -9.96 27.89 -7.31
C GLU A 21 -10.40 27.09 -6.07
N THR A 22 -10.10 25.79 -6.02
CA THR A 22 -10.33 24.94 -4.84
C THR A 22 -9.51 25.42 -3.65
N PHE A 23 -8.20 25.62 -3.81
CA PHE A 23 -7.34 26.08 -2.72
C PHE A 23 -7.84 27.41 -2.12
N ALA A 24 -8.13 28.40 -2.97
CA ALA A 24 -8.63 29.70 -2.53
C ALA A 24 -10.04 29.65 -1.90
N LYS A 25 -10.81 28.58 -2.14
CA LYS A 25 -12.12 28.38 -1.50
C LYS A 25 -11.96 27.97 -0.03
N TYR A 26 -10.96 27.14 0.30
CA TYR A 26 -10.78 26.58 1.65
C TYR A 26 -9.71 27.29 2.47
N ASP A 27 -8.72 27.93 1.85
CA ASP A 27 -7.74 28.83 2.50
C ASP A 27 -8.43 30.13 2.94
N THR A 28 -9.27 30.02 3.97
CA THR A 28 -10.16 31.07 4.46
C THR A 28 -9.42 32.22 5.14
N ASP A 29 -8.30 31.90 5.79
CA ASP A 29 -7.41 32.85 6.45
C ASP A 29 -6.32 33.41 5.51
N LYS A 30 -6.22 32.88 4.29
CA LYS A 30 -5.27 33.31 3.24
C LYS A 30 -3.82 33.14 3.70
N SER A 31 -3.57 32.10 4.47
CA SER A 31 -2.22 31.76 4.95
C SER A 31 -1.33 31.26 3.80
N GLY A 32 -1.95 30.77 2.71
CA GLY A 32 -1.25 30.09 1.63
C GLY A 32 -1.00 28.60 1.90
N MET A 33 -1.52 28.09 3.02
CA MET A 33 -1.51 26.68 3.43
C MET A 33 -2.93 26.28 3.86
N LEU A 34 -3.31 25.01 3.72
CA LEU A 34 -4.54 24.49 4.30
C LEU A 34 -4.24 23.82 5.64
N GLU A 35 -4.80 24.36 6.70
CA GLU A 35 -4.77 23.80 8.05
C GLU A 35 -5.69 22.56 8.14
N PRO A 36 -5.51 21.66 9.12
CA PRO A 36 -6.30 20.42 9.24
C PRO A 36 -7.82 20.63 9.18
N ASP A 37 -8.35 21.67 9.83
CA ASP A 37 -9.78 22.00 9.78
C ASP A 37 -10.26 22.38 8.37
N GLN A 38 -9.44 23.12 7.62
CA GLN A 38 -9.75 23.51 6.23
C GLN A 38 -9.66 22.31 5.28
N VAL A 39 -8.72 21.39 5.54
CA VAL A 39 -8.62 20.11 4.82
C VAL A 39 -9.85 19.25 5.10
N LYS A 40 -10.30 19.18 6.36
CA LYS A 40 -11.52 18.46 6.75
C LYS A 40 -12.75 18.96 5.97
N ASP A 41 -12.93 20.28 5.86
CA ASP A 41 -14.01 20.88 5.09
C ASP A 41 -13.92 20.56 3.59
N LEU A 42 -12.70 20.56 3.04
CA LEU A 42 -12.45 20.13 1.65
C LEU A 42 -12.85 18.68 1.43
N LEU A 43 -12.39 17.77 2.28
CA LEU A 43 -12.65 16.33 2.18
C LEU A 43 -14.14 16.02 2.35
N LYS A 44 -14.83 16.73 3.27
CA LYS A 44 -16.27 16.66 3.45
C LYS A 44 -17.05 17.02 2.18
N ASP A 45 -16.68 18.12 1.52
CA ASP A 45 -17.31 18.54 0.27
C ASP A 45 -17.05 17.53 -0.87
N LEU A 46 -15.89 16.86 -0.87
CA LEU A 46 -15.57 15.78 -1.82
C LEU A 46 -16.33 14.49 -1.53
N ASN A 47 -16.74 14.28 -0.27
CA ASN A 47 -17.46 13.10 0.18
C ASN A 47 -18.99 13.35 0.29
N GLU A 48 -19.53 14.19 -0.61
CA GLU A 48 -20.97 14.52 -0.67
C GLU A 48 -21.56 15.05 0.66
N GLY A 49 -20.73 15.68 1.49
CA GLY A 49 -21.12 16.24 2.78
C GLY A 49 -20.96 15.30 3.98
N VAL A 50 -20.48 14.07 3.77
CA VAL A 50 -20.12 13.15 4.87
C VAL A 50 -18.84 13.64 5.53
N GLU A 51 -18.89 13.83 6.84
CA GLU A 51 -17.77 14.36 7.62
C GLU A 51 -16.68 13.29 7.77
N PRO A 52 -15.43 13.58 7.37
CA PRO A 52 -14.32 12.65 7.61
C PRO A 52 -13.88 12.69 9.07
N GLU A 53 -13.33 11.57 9.52
CA GLU A 53 -12.75 11.39 10.86
C GLU A 53 -11.34 12.03 10.92
N GLU A 54 -10.87 12.31 12.14
CA GLU A 54 -9.61 13.08 12.33
C GLU A 54 -8.38 12.31 11.83
N ASP A 55 -8.37 10.99 12.00
CA ASP A 55 -7.36 10.06 11.51
C ASP A 55 -7.32 9.99 9.97
N GLU A 56 -8.49 10.11 9.30
CA GLU A 56 -8.58 10.17 7.85
C GLU A 56 -7.98 11.46 7.30
N VAL A 57 -8.29 12.59 7.95
CA VAL A 57 -7.71 13.89 7.61
C VAL A 57 -6.19 13.84 7.82
N SER A 58 -5.76 13.31 8.95
CA SER A 58 -4.34 13.12 9.28
C SER A 58 -3.62 12.25 8.26
N TYR A 59 -4.22 11.12 7.85
CA TYR A 59 -3.69 10.26 6.79
C TYR A 59 -3.48 11.02 5.47
N VAL A 60 -4.48 11.81 5.05
CA VAL A 60 -4.39 12.59 3.82
C VAL A 60 -3.27 13.64 3.88
N ILE A 61 -3.16 14.36 4.99
CA ILE A 61 -2.12 15.37 5.20
C ILE A 61 -0.75 14.71 5.15
N MET A 62 -0.52 13.71 6.00
CA MET A 62 0.75 13.00 6.11
C MET A 62 1.22 12.40 4.77
N PHE A 63 0.31 11.78 4.01
CA PHE A 63 0.66 11.21 2.70
C PHE A 63 0.98 12.30 1.65
N SER A 64 0.41 13.50 1.81
CA SER A 64 0.59 14.60 0.86
C SER A 64 1.87 15.39 1.06
N GLU A 65 2.27 15.63 2.32
CA GLU A 65 3.49 16.37 2.67
C GLU A 65 4.74 15.46 2.78
N GLY A 66 4.53 14.19 3.12
CA GLY A 66 5.61 13.22 3.36
C GLY A 66 6.20 13.31 4.77
N GLU A 67 7.28 12.56 5.03
CA GLU A 67 7.91 12.56 6.35
C GLU A 67 8.49 13.94 6.72
N GLY A 68 8.20 14.39 7.94
CA GLY A 68 8.72 15.65 8.48
C GLY A 68 8.03 16.91 7.94
N GLY A 69 6.82 16.78 7.41
CA GLY A 69 6.00 17.91 7.01
C GLY A 69 5.51 18.78 8.18
N ASP A 70 4.85 19.87 7.86
CA ASP A 70 4.42 20.90 8.81
C ASP A 70 2.98 20.72 9.33
N GLY A 71 2.33 19.62 8.95
CA GLY A 71 0.96 19.28 9.30
C GLY A 71 -0.08 20.06 8.51
N LYS A 72 0.32 20.68 7.39
CA LYS A 72 -0.52 21.53 6.54
C LYS A 72 -0.34 21.13 5.09
N ILE A 73 -1.22 21.65 4.23
CA ILE A 73 -1.18 21.34 2.80
C ILE A 73 -0.94 22.62 2.00
N ASP A 74 0.21 22.69 1.34
CA ASP A 74 0.52 23.73 0.38
C ASP A 74 -0.16 23.49 -0.99
N MET A 75 -0.07 24.50 -1.86
CA MET A 75 -0.69 24.46 -3.19
C MET A 75 -0.16 23.32 -4.10
N LYS A 76 1.08 22.88 -3.89
CA LYS A 76 1.70 21.74 -4.61
C LYS A 76 1.28 20.42 -3.99
N GLU A 77 1.13 20.36 -2.67
CA GLU A 77 0.72 19.20 -1.88
C GLU A 77 -0.75 18.85 -2.07
N LEU A 78 -1.61 19.85 -2.35
CA LEU A 78 -3.05 19.65 -2.56
C LEU A 78 -3.35 18.58 -3.63
N GLN A 79 -2.55 18.48 -4.70
CA GLN A 79 -2.78 17.43 -5.70
C GLN A 79 -2.55 16.02 -5.15
N TYR A 80 -1.57 15.87 -4.25
CA TYR A 80 -1.24 14.60 -3.61
C TYR A 80 -2.27 14.27 -2.54
N ALA A 81 -2.76 15.26 -1.80
CA ALA A 81 -3.85 15.10 -0.85
C ALA A 81 -5.14 14.59 -1.53
N LEU A 82 -5.54 15.19 -2.65
CA LEU A 82 -6.70 14.74 -3.42
C LEU A 82 -6.52 13.32 -3.97
N GLN A 83 -5.29 12.95 -4.35
CA GLN A 83 -4.98 11.59 -4.79
C GLN A 83 -5.02 10.61 -3.61
N ALA A 84 -4.44 10.97 -2.46
CA ALA A 84 -4.45 10.18 -1.24
C ALA A 84 -5.87 9.89 -0.77
N TRP A 85 -6.74 10.92 -0.75
CA TRP A 85 -8.16 10.76 -0.43
C TRP A 85 -8.87 9.81 -1.40
N GLY A 86 -8.62 9.94 -2.71
CA GLY A 86 -9.20 9.06 -3.71
C GLY A 86 -8.80 7.59 -3.54
N THR A 87 -7.52 7.34 -3.20
CA THR A 87 -7.03 5.99 -2.89
C THR A 87 -7.61 5.47 -1.59
N TYR A 88 -7.61 6.28 -0.52
CA TYR A 88 -8.18 5.92 0.77
C TYR A 88 -9.62 5.45 0.64
N GLN A 89 -10.46 6.20 -0.08
CA GLN A 89 -11.87 5.85 -0.27
C GLN A 89 -12.08 4.53 -1.03
N GLN A 90 -11.15 4.13 -1.89
CA GLN A 90 -11.21 2.84 -2.59
C GLN A 90 -10.82 1.68 -1.67
N GLU A 91 -9.79 1.88 -0.84
CA GLU A 91 -9.22 0.83 0.03
C GLU A 91 -9.94 0.73 1.39
N ARG A 92 -10.64 1.79 1.82
CA ARG A 92 -11.27 1.91 3.15
C ARG A 92 -12.10 0.68 3.52
N SER A 93 -12.96 0.22 2.60
CA SER A 93 -13.83 -0.93 2.86
C SER A 93 -13.05 -2.24 3.05
N GLY A 94 -11.95 -2.42 2.31
CA GLY A 94 -11.07 -3.58 2.45
C GLY A 94 -10.29 -3.55 3.76
N MET A 95 -9.80 -2.37 4.14
CA MET A 95 -9.09 -2.18 5.42
C MET A 95 -10.03 -2.37 6.62
N GLN A 96 -11.25 -1.86 6.55
CA GLN A 96 -12.26 -2.10 7.60
C GLN A 96 -12.58 -3.59 7.75
N ALA A 97 -12.77 -4.31 6.64
CA ALA A 97 -13.01 -5.74 6.68
C ALA A 97 -11.82 -6.53 7.26
N ALA A 98 -10.59 -6.07 7.00
CA ALA A 98 -9.39 -6.65 7.60
C ALA A 98 -9.32 -6.42 9.11
N LEU A 99 -9.65 -5.23 9.60
CA LEU A 99 -9.75 -4.97 11.05
C LEU A 99 -10.73 -5.95 11.70
N GLU A 100 -11.94 -6.08 11.13
CA GLU A 100 -12.98 -6.98 11.64
C GLU A 100 -12.59 -8.47 11.56
N GLU A 101 -11.81 -8.89 10.56
CA GLU A 101 -11.35 -10.27 10.42
C GLU A 101 -10.27 -10.63 11.43
N PHE A 102 -9.37 -9.68 11.75
CA PHE A 102 -8.17 -9.92 12.56
C PHE A 102 -8.29 -9.52 14.01
N ASP A 103 -9.23 -8.65 14.37
CA ASP A 103 -9.57 -8.29 15.75
C ASP A 103 -10.26 -9.49 16.44
N LYS A 104 -9.45 -10.35 17.04
CA LYS A 104 -9.92 -11.49 17.84
C LYS A 104 -10.35 -11.03 19.23
N SER A 105 -9.81 -9.92 19.69
CA SER A 105 -10.14 -9.33 20.99
C SER A 105 -11.58 -8.79 21.02
N GLY A 106 -12.10 -8.35 19.88
CA GLY A 106 -13.42 -7.76 19.69
C GLY A 106 -13.52 -6.33 20.24
N ASP A 107 -12.39 -5.63 20.40
CA ASP A 107 -12.35 -4.25 20.90
C ASP A 107 -12.38 -3.19 19.77
N GLY A 108 -12.41 -3.63 18.52
CA GLY A 108 -12.40 -2.82 17.31
C GLY A 108 -11.02 -2.32 16.91
N LYS A 109 -9.94 -2.77 17.56
CA LYS A 109 -8.57 -2.36 17.31
C LYS A 109 -7.71 -3.60 17.02
N LEU A 110 -6.59 -3.43 16.32
CA LEU A 110 -5.58 -4.48 16.21
C LEU A 110 -4.44 -4.22 17.19
N GLN A 111 -4.20 -5.19 18.06
CA GLN A 111 -3.00 -5.22 18.88
C GLN A 111 -1.83 -5.86 18.11
N LYS A 112 -0.61 -5.77 18.66
CA LYS A 112 0.63 -6.27 18.03
C LYS A 112 0.49 -7.68 17.44
N ASP A 113 -0.02 -8.63 18.21
CA ASP A 113 -0.16 -10.03 17.78
C ASP A 113 -1.15 -10.20 16.61
N GLU A 114 -2.19 -9.37 16.57
CA GLU A 114 -3.22 -9.39 15.53
C GLU A 114 -2.73 -8.71 14.27
N LEU A 115 -2.01 -7.59 14.41
CA LEU A 115 -1.29 -6.95 13.31
C LEU A 115 -0.25 -7.89 12.70
N ALA A 116 0.50 -8.63 13.52
CA ALA A 116 1.46 -9.63 13.04
C ALA A 116 0.78 -10.74 12.21
N ALA A 117 -0.39 -11.22 12.66
CA ALA A 117 -1.17 -12.20 11.92
C ALA A 117 -1.68 -11.65 10.58
N PHE A 118 -2.14 -10.40 10.57
CA PHE A 118 -2.56 -9.71 9.35
C PHE A 118 -1.41 -9.54 8.35
N LEU A 119 -0.26 -9.02 8.79
CA LEU A 119 0.93 -8.86 7.96
C LEU A 119 1.44 -10.21 7.43
N THR A 120 1.37 -11.28 8.25
CA THR A 120 1.70 -12.64 7.81
C THR A 120 0.74 -13.13 6.72
N LYS A 121 -0.56 -12.84 6.81
CA LYS A 121 -1.52 -13.15 5.72
C LYS A 121 -1.19 -12.38 4.44
N LEU A 122 -0.80 -11.10 4.56
CA LEU A 122 -0.35 -10.31 3.41
C LEU A 122 0.97 -10.80 2.81
N ASN A 123 1.79 -11.50 3.60
CA ASN A 123 3.07 -12.06 3.20
C ASN A 123 2.97 -13.53 2.74
N ASP A 124 1.84 -13.94 2.15
CA ASP A 124 1.56 -15.32 1.73
C ASP A 124 1.77 -16.38 2.82
N GLY A 125 1.61 -16.00 4.10
CA GLY A 125 1.81 -16.87 5.25
C GLY A 125 3.23 -16.93 5.78
N LEU A 126 4.18 -16.19 5.19
CA LEU A 126 5.53 -16.03 5.74
C LEU A 126 5.49 -15.12 6.97
N GLN A 127 5.98 -15.64 8.09
CA GLN A 127 5.99 -14.89 9.34
C GLN A 127 6.81 -13.62 9.21
N VAL A 128 6.21 -12.51 9.65
CA VAL A 128 6.89 -11.23 9.81
C VAL A 128 7.50 -11.18 11.20
N SER A 129 8.73 -10.67 11.31
CA SER A 129 9.44 -10.63 12.59
C SER A 129 8.83 -9.62 13.56
N ASP A 130 8.95 -9.86 14.87
CA ASP A 130 8.41 -8.96 15.90
C ASP A 130 8.95 -7.53 15.76
N ASP A 131 10.21 -7.38 15.37
CA ASP A 131 10.88 -6.09 15.16
C ASP A 131 10.26 -5.32 13.97
N GLU A 132 9.92 -6.02 12.88
CA GLU A 132 9.23 -5.43 11.74
C GLU A 132 7.80 -5.02 12.09
N VAL A 133 7.09 -5.86 12.87
CA VAL A 133 5.74 -5.54 13.35
C VAL A 133 5.78 -4.30 14.24
N ASP A 134 6.74 -4.22 15.17
CA ASP A 134 6.92 -3.04 16.05
C ASP A 134 7.22 -1.77 15.24
N LEU A 135 8.05 -1.88 14.21
CA LEU A 135 8.38 -0.76 13.33
C LEU A 135 7.17 -0.29 12.51
N VAL A 136 6.34 -1.23 12.03
CA VAL A 136 5.10 -0.90 11.31
C VAL A 136 4.06 -0.29 12.25
N MET A 137 3.91 -0.86 13.45
CA MET A 137 3.03 -0.38 14.51
C MET A 137 3.35 1.06 14.87
N ALA A 138 4.62 1.34 15.19
CA ALA A 138 5.07 2.66 15.64
C ALA A 138 4.98 3.77 14.58
N HIS A 139 4.96 3.40 13.29
CA HIS A 139 4.77 4.36 12.21
C HIS A 139 3.28 4.61 11.91
N ALA A 140 2.44 3.62 12.20
CA ALA A 140 1.02 3.66 11.88
C ALA A 140 0.20 4.27 13.02
N ASP A 141 0.56 3.96 14.25
CA ASP A 141 -0.17 4.40 15.44
C ASP A 141 -0.03 5.91 15.69
N ASP A 142 -1.01 6.46 16.41
CA ASP A 142 -1.06 7.84 16.88
C ASP A 142 -0.52 7.98 18.33
N GLY A 143 0.28 7.00 18.78
CA GLY A 143 0.80 6.92 20.14
C GLY A 143 -0.05 6.09 21.11
N GLU A 144 -1.16 5.49 20.67
CA GLU A 144 -1.93 4.54 21.48
C GLU A 144 -1.33 3.12 21.52
N GLY A 145 -0.40 2.79 20.62
CA GLY A 145 0.20 1.46 20.51
C GLY A 145 -0.75 0.38 19.98
N VAL A 146 -1.80 0.80 19.25
CA VAL A 146 -2.82 -0.04 18.62
C VAL A 146 -3.20 0.54 17.26
N ILE A 147 -3.63 -0.30 16.31
CA ILE A 147 -4.21 0.16 15.05
C ILE A 147 -5.70 0.31 15.28
N SER A 148 -6.19 1.55 15.28
CA SER A 148 -7.56 1.84 15.71
C SER A 148 -8.54 1.99 14.56
N SER A 149 -8.05 2.27 13.36
CA SER A 149 -8.89 2.62 12.22
C SER A 149 -8.38 2.07 10.89
N ALA A 150 -9.24 2.16 9.86
CA ALA A 150 -8.88 1.82 8.50
C ALA A 150 -7.76 2.72 7.95
N ALA A 151 -7.67 3.96 8.42
CA ALA A 151 -6.60 4.89 8.05
C ALA A 151 -5.26 4.46 8.67
N ASP A 152 -5.27 4.08 9.94
CA ASP A 152 -4.07 3.55 10.61
C ASP A 152 -3.59 2.26 9.94
N LEU A 153 -4.50 1.34 9.61
CA LEU A 153 -4.14 0.08 8.94
C LEU A 153 -3.59 0.32 7.53
N LEU A 154 -4.17 1.27 6.79
CA LEU A 154 -3.67 1.66 5.47
C LEU A 154 -2.29 2.33 5.57
N ARG A 155 -2.07 3.14 6.61
CA ARG A 155 -0.75 3.73 6.92
C ARG A 155 0.27 2.63 7.21
N ALA A 156 -0.07 1.68 8.08
CA ALA A 156 0.77 0.55 8.45
C ALA A 156 1.18 -0.28 7.24
N THR A 157 0.20 -0.69 6.44
CA THR A 157 0.46 -1.50 5.23
C THR A 157 1.27 -0.73 4.19
N SER A 158 0.92 0.54 3.92
CA SER A 158 1.67 1.38 2.99
C SER A 158 3.13 1.52 3.42
N TYR A 159 3.37 1.80 4.70
CA TYR A 159 4.72 1.88 5.24
C TYR A 159 5.45 0.54 5.12
N TRP A 160 4.80 -0.57 5.48
CA TRP A 160 5.40 -1.91 5.38
C TRP A 160 5.80 -2.28 3.94
N TYR A 161 5.01 -1.92 2.93
CA TYR A 161 5.34 -2.20 1.52
C TYR A 161 6.47 -1.31 0.98
N VAL A 162 6.56 -0.06 1.43
CA VAL A 162 7.60 0.89 1.00
C VAL A 162 8.89 0.72 1.80
N TYR A 163 8.80 0.24 3.05
CA TYR A 163 9.93 -0.03 3.91
C TYR A 163 10.83 -1.08 3.27
N ARG A 164 12.02 -0.63 2.91
CA ARG A 164 13.15 -1.46 2.50
C ARG A 164 14.16 -1.33 3.63
N PRO A 165 14.48 -2.41 4.37
CA PRO A 165 15.60 -2.33 5.31
C PRO A 165 16.86 -1.89 4.55
N GLU A 166 17.58 -0.91 5.08
CA GLU A 166 18.81 -0.37 4.48
C GLU A 166 19.96 -1.39 4.45
N ASP A 167 19.77 -2.56 5.06
CA ASP A 167 20.73 -3.66 5.09
C ASP A 167 20.17 -4.94 4.45
N CYS A 168 19.84 -4.90 3.15
CA CYS A 168 20.25 -6.02 2.31
C CYS A 168 21.76 -5.91 2.14
N ALA A 169 22.51 -6.22 3.21
CA ALA A 169 23.96 -6.27 3.16
C ALA A 169 24.34 -7.15 1.97
N GLU A 170 25.08 -6.57 1.02
CA GLU A 170 25.85 -7.34 0.06
C GLU A 170 26.63 -8.38 0.88
N GLU A 171 26.34 -9.67 0.71
CA GLU A 171 27.21 -10.70 1.25
C GLU A 171 28.56 -10.55 0.54
N GLU A 172 29.44 -9.81 1.20
CA GLU A 172 30.86 -9.72 0.94
C GLU A 172 31.42 -11.15 0.92
N GLU A 173 31.93 -11.57 -0.23
CA GLU A 173 32.59 -12.86 -0.43
C GLU A 173 33.62 -13.12 0.68
N ALA A 174 33.41 -14.18 1.47
CA ALA A 174 34.46 -14.73 2.31
C ALA A 174 35.29 -15.77 1.52
N PRO A 175 36.64 -15.70 1.54
CA PRO A 175 37.50 -16.46 0.65
C PRO A 175 37.85 -17.88 1.14
N ALA A 176 38.06 -18.75 0.15
CA ALA A 176 38.98 -19.89 0.07
C ALA A 176 39.07 -20.91 1.22
N GLU A 177 38.80 -22.19 0.90
CA GLU A 177 39.87 -23.19 0.72
C GLU A 177 39.31 -24.51 0.16
N ALA A 178 39.89 -24.97 -0.96
CA ALA A 178 39.77 -26.35 -1.42
C ALA A 178 40.90 -27.20 -0.78
N PRO A 179 40.72 -28.53 -0.68
CA PRO A 179 41.45 -29.33 -1.66
C PRO A 179 40.73 -30.57 -2.22
N ALA A 180 40.98 -30.78 -3.51
CA ALA A 180 41.35 -32.04 -4.18
C ALA A 180 40.39 -33.26 -4.15
N THR A 181 39.64 -33.37 -5.25
CA THR A 181 39.52 -34.52 -6.17
C THR A 181 39.94 -35.93 -5.71
N GLN A 182 39.05 -36.90 -5.95
CA GLN A 182 39.35 -38.05 -6.82
C GLN A 182 38.07 -38.69 -7.39
N ALA A 183 38.15 -39.01 -8.68
CA ALA A 183 37.08 -39.50 -9.55
C ALA A 183 36.95 -41.03 -9.57
N ALA A 184 35.76 -41.55 -9.88
CA ALA A 184 35.55 -42.78 -10.65
C ALA A 184 34.05 -43.00 -10.99
N GLU A 185 33.67 -42.77 -12.25
CA GLU A 185 32.60 -43.51 -12.97
C GLU A 185 33.20 -44.82 -13.56
N PRO A 186 32.53 -45.73 -14.33
CA PRO A 186 31.20 -45.64 -15.00
C PRO A 186 30.37 -46.96 -15.18
N LYS A 187 29.16 -46.81 -15.77
CA LYS A 187 28.51 -47.57 -16.89
C LYS A 187 27.01 -47.87 -16.63
N LYS A 188 26.04 -47.37 -17.42
CA LYS A 188 25.60 -47.65 -18.84
C LYS A 188 24.35 -48.57 -18.79
N GLU A 189 23.17 -48.23 -19.33
CA GLU A 189 22.65 -48.41 -20.73
C GLU A 189 21.19 -47.87 -20.78
N GLU A 190 20.77 -47.06 -21.78
CA GLU A 190 20.02 -47.42 -23.03
C GLU A 190 18.51 -47.69 -22.74
N GLU A 191 17.45 -47.19 -23.41
CA GLU A 191 17.12 -46.63 -24.73
C GLU A 191 15.75 -45.88 -24.65
N ALA A 192 15.41 -45.04 -25.63
CA ALA A 192 14.08 -44.41 -25.83
C ALA A 192 13.23 -45.25 -26.83
N PRO A 193 12.12 -44.78 -27.47
CA PRO A 193 11.20 -43.65 -27.25
C PRO A 193 9.69 -44.06 -27.39
N ALA A 194 8.74 -43.11 -27.28
CA ALA A 194 7.69 -42.84 -28.28
C ALA A 194 6.36 -42.25 -27.73
N GLU A 195 5.96 -41.16 -28.41
CA GLU A 195 4.61 -40.73 -28.84
C GLU A 195 3.46 -40.40 -27.86
N ALA A 196 2.98 -39.17 -28.03
CA ALA A 196 1.65 -38.66 -27.66
C ALA A 196 0.57 -39.17 -28.65
N PRO A 197 -0.74 -39.01 -28.36
CA PRO A 197 -1.40 -37.77 -28.81
C PRO A 197 -2.54 -37.24 -27.91
N ALA A 198 -2.95 -36.02 -28.26
CA ALA A 198 -3.99 -35.19 -27.67
C ALA A 198 -5.40 -35.82 -27.64
N THR A 199 -6.21 -35.40 -26.67
CA THR A 199 -7.67 -35.30 -26.81
C THR A 199 -8.22 -34.07 -26.09
N GLN A 200 -9.20 -33.44 -26.74
CA GLN A 200 -9.94 -32.25 -26.32
C GLN A 200 -11.17 -32.61 -25.46
N ALA A 201 -11.70 -31.55 -24.83
CA ALA A 201 -13.08 -31.28 -24.45
C ALA A 201 -13.51 -31.66 -23.02
N ALA A 202 -13.80 -30.64 -22.21
CA ALA A 202 -15.18 -30.25 -21.88
C ALA A 202 -15.17 -29.07 -20.90
N GLU A 203 -15.87 -27.99 -21.26
CA GLU A 203 -16.26 -26.92 -20.34
C GLU A 203 -17.34 -27.42 -19.38
N PRO A 204 -17.44 -26.84 -18.17
CA PRO A 204 -18.74 -26.29 -17.81
C PRO A 204 -18.65 -24.88 -17.20
N LYS A 205 -19.37 -23.97 -17.88
CA LYS A 205 -20.20 -22.88 -17.35
C LYS A 205 -19.85 -22.33 -15.96
N THR A 206 -19.29 -21.14 -15.97
CA THR A 206 -19.24 -20.23 -14.82
C THR A 206 -20.56 -19.45 -14.71
N ASP A 207 -21.24 -19.59 -13.57
CA ASP A 207 -22.16 -18.57 -13.07
C ASP A 207 -21.34 -17.42 -12.43
N PRO A 208 -21.80 -16.16 -12.50
CA PRO A 208 -21.03 -15.02 -12.03
C PRO A 208 -21.11 -14.91 -10.51
N ALA A 209 -20.05 -15.34 -9.83
CA ALA A 209 -19.82 -15.01 -8.43
C ALA A 209 -19.31 -13.57 -8.29
N ALA A 210 -19.81 -12.91 -7.24
CA ALA A 210 -19.51 -11.62 -6.63
C ALA A 210 -18.18 -10.93 -7.00
N PRO A 211 -18.14 -9.58 -7.04
CA PRO A 211 -16.91 -8.85 -7.33
C PRO A 211 -15.82 -9.19 -6.30
N ALA A 212 -14.70 -9.65 -6.83
CA ALA A 212 -13.48 -9.91 -6.09
C ALA A 212 -13.04 -8.65 -5.34
N ALA A 213 -12.58 -8.87 -4.10
CA ALA A 213 -11.84 -7.90 -3.31
C ALA A 213 -10.71 -7.25 -4.15
N PRO A 214 -10.34 -5.98 -3.87
CA PRO A 214 -9.29 -5.31 -4.59
C PRO A 214 -8.02 -6.17 -4.59
N ALA A 215 -7.41 -6.30 -5.77
CA ALA A 215 -6.22 -7.09 -5.97
C ALA A 215 -5.09 -6.54 -5.09
N ALA A 216 -4.75 -7.29 -4.05
CA ALA A 216 -3.60 -7.00 -3.21
C ALA A 216 -2.35 -6.85 -4.11
N PRO A 217 -1.53 -5.80 -3.90
CA PRO A 217 -0.23 -5.71 -4.54
C PRO A 217 0.61 -6.95 -4.16
N THR A 218 1.47 -7.36 -5.09
CA THR A 218 2.25 -8.61 -5.01
C THR A 218 3.02 -8.74 -3.69
N PRO A 219 3.13 -9.97 -3.15
CA PRO A 219 3.87 -10.25 -1.91
C PRO A 219 5.30 -9.72 -2.01
N LYS A 220 5.88 -9.30 -0.87
CA LYS A 220 7.34 -9.15 -0.76
C LYS A 220 7.92 -10.52 -1.11
N SER A 221 8.52 -10.66 -2.29
CA SER A 221 9.35 -11.81 -2.62
C SER A 221 10.37 -11.91 -1.48
N SER A 222 10.44 -13.08 -0.83
CA SER A 222 11.43 -13.41 0.20
C SER A 222 12.77 -12.75 -0.14
N VAL A 223 13.13 -11.76 0.66
CA VAL A 223 14.46 -11.19 0.78
C VAL A 223 14.54 -10.93 2.28
N CYS A 224 15.06 -11.83 3.11
CA CYS A 224 16.16 -12.78 2.91
C CYS A 224 15.77 -14.25 2.64
#